data_AF-A0A3D1JKB3-F1
#
_entry.id   AF-A0A3D1JKB3-F1
#
_cell.length_a   1.000
_cell.length_b   1.000
_cell.length_c   1.000
_cell.angle_alpha   90.00
_cell.angle_beta   90.00
_cell.angle_gamma   90.00
#
_symmetry.space_group_name_H-M   'P 1'
#
loop_
_entity.id
_entity.type
_entity.pdbx_description
1 polymer ?
#
loop_
_entity_poly.entity_id
_entity_poly.type
_entity_poly.pdbx_seq_one_letter_code
_entity_poly.pdbx_strand_id
1 'polypeptide(L)'
;MPSFCPLADPIPAEHSALCREYAAVQERCSRMLAQQRAEIDRLQAQAMRLRAAVIVRETALALAREDHARLVARLAGERDTAAVAADLVICQTGCLGHGDYWREQDQCRRTGLSCVLVDAAKLTA
;
A
#
# COMPACT_ATOMS: atom_id res chain seq x y z
N MET A 1 -84.31 10.60 12.46
CA MET A 1 -83.81 11.24 11.21
C MET A 1 -82.77 12.26 11.61
N PRO A 2 -81.49 12.15 11.21
CA PRO A 2 -80.53 13.18 11.56
C PRO A 2 -80.82 14.43 10.73
N SER A 3 -81.01 15.53 11.44
CA SER A 3 -81.20 16.87 10.89
C SER A 3 -79.92 17.28 10.16
N PHE A 4 -79.96 17.35 8.83
CA PHE A 4 -78.89 17.96 8.04
C PHE A 4 -79.02 19.47 8.19
N CYS A 5 -78.08 20.08 8.90
CA CYS A 5 -77.99 21.54 9.02
C CYS A 5 -77.09 22.05 7.88
N PRO A 6 -77.63 22.77 6.87
CA PRO A 6 -76.90 23.16 5.66
C PRO A 6 -75.82 24.24 5.87
N LEU A 7 -75.58 24.68 7.12
CA LEU A 7 -74.60 25.69 7.52
C LEU A 7 -73.50 25.13 8.42
N ALA A 8 -73.37 23.80 8.56
CA ALA A 8 -72.25 23.22 9.30
C ALA A 8 -70.94 23.62 8.61
N ASP A 9 -70.14 24.44 9.29
CA ASP A 9 -68.83 24.88 8.83
C ASP A 9 -67.93 23.65 8.61
N PRO A 10 -67.51 23.33 7.37
CA PRO A 10 -66.70 22.16 7.08
C PRO A 10 -65.23 22.33 7.49
N ILE A 11 -64.80 23.57 7.78
CA ILE A 11 -63.40 23.92 8.04
C ILE A 11 -62.78 23.11 9.20
N PRO A 12 -63.45 22.85 10.35
CA PRO A 12 -62.87 22.03 11.41
C PRO A 12 -62.61 20.58 10.99
N ALA A 13 -63.46 20.01 10.14
CA ALA A 13 -63.30 18.64 9.64
C ALA A 13 -62.16 18.57 8.60
N GLU A 14 -62.08 19.55 7.71
CA GLU A 14 -61.00 19.70 6.73
C GLU A 14 -59.64 19.92 7.40
N HIS A 15 -59.56 20.84 8.39
CA HIS A 15 -58.37 21.05 9.20
C HIS A 15 -57.92 19.76 9.89
N SER A 16 -58.86 19.02 10.48
CA SER A 16 -58.56 17.74 11.12
C SER A 16 -58.05 16.68 10.13
N ALA A 17 -58.59 16.66 8.90
CA ALA A 17 -58.09 15.78 7.84
C ALA A 17 -56.67 16.16 7.41
N LEU A 18 -56.41 17.46 7.20
CA LEU A 18 -55.08 17.97 6.87
C LEU A 18 -54.05 17.67 7.96
N CYS A 19 -54.38 17.85 9.23
CA CYS A 19 -53.48 17.53 10.33
C CYS A 19 -53.10 16.04 10.35
N ARG A 20 -54.03 15.12 10.05
CA ARG A 20 -53.74 13.68 9.99
C ARG A 20 -52.81 13.33 8.84
N GLU A 21 -53.09 13.86 7.64
CA GLU A 21 -52.25 13.61 6.47
C GLU A 21 -50.86 14.21 6.63
N TYR A 22 -50.77 15.43 7.18
CA TYR A 22 -49.50 16.06 7.49
C TYR A 22 -48.71 15.25 8.53
N ALA A 23 -49.35 14.79 9.61
CA ALA A 23 -48.69 13.94 10.60
C ALA A 23 -48.20 12.62 9.99
N ALA A 24 -48.98 12.00 9.10
CA ALA A 24 -48.57 10.78 8.40
C ALA A 24 -47.35 11.00 7.50
N VAL A 25 -47.30 12.13 6.78
CA VAL A 25 -46.11 12.51 5.98
C VAL A 25 -44.92 12.81 6.89
N GLN A 26 -45.12 13.58 7.95
CA GLN A 26 -44.07 13.96 8.90
C GLN A 26 -43.44 12.73 9.55
N GLU A 27 -44.24 11.73 9.93
CA GLU A 27 -43.76 10.47 10.48
C GLU A 27 -42.91 9.69 9.47
N ARG A 28 -43.39 9.58 8.21
CA ARG A 28 -42.62 8.93 7.14
C ARG A 28 -41.29 9.63 6.88
N CYS A 29 -41.28 10.96 6.82
CA CYS A 29 -40.08 11.76 6.62
C CYS A 29 -39.11 11.62 7.80
N SER A 30 -39.61 11.70 9.03
CA SER A 30 -38.80 11.53 10.26
C SER A 30 -38.13 10.16 10.27
N ARG A 31 -38.87 9.10 9.94
CA ARG A 31 -38.34 7.75 9.85
C ARG A 31 -37.27 7.62 8.76
N MET A 32 -37.50 8.19 7.58
CA MET A 32 -36.53 8.16 6.48
C MET A 32 -35.24 8.89 6.87
N LEU A 33 -35.34 10.07 7.47
CA LEU A 33 -34.19 10.85 7.93
C LEU A 33 -33.41 10.11 9.01
N ALA A 34 -34.09 9.48 9.98
CA ALA A 34 -33.44 8.69 11.02
C ALA A 34 -32.70 7.48 10.43
N GLN A 35 -33.31 6.78 9.46
CA GLN A 35 -32.66 5.67 8.76
C GLN A 35 -31.42 6.12 7.98
N GLN A 36 -31.52 7.23 7.24
CA GLN A 36 -30.39 7.77 6.48
C GLN A 36 -29.27 8.24 7.41
N ARG A 37 -29.60 8.86 8.55
CA ARG A 37 -28.62 9.27 9.54
C ARG A 37 -27.82 8.08 10.07
N ALA A 38 -28.52 6.99 10.41
CA ALA A 38 -27.88 5.76 10.88
C ALA A 38 -26.94 5.15 9.82
N GLU A 39 -27.33 5.21 8.54
CA GLU A 39 -26.47 4.72 7.46
C GLU A 39 -25.24 5.61 7.23
N ILE A 40 -25.40 6.94 7.30
CA ILE A 40 -24.26 7.87 7.25
C ILE A 40 -23.29 7.57 8.40
N ASP A 41 -23.78 7.42 9.62
CA ASP A 41 -22.94 7.13 10.79
C ASP A 41 -22.21 5.78 10.62
N ARG A 42 -22.89 4.76 10.09
CA ARG A 42 -22.30 3.45 9.77
C ARG A 42 -21.19 3.56 8.72
N LEU A 43 -21.45 4.23 7.60
CA LEU A 43 -20.49 4.38 6.51
C LEU A 43 -19.30 5.23 6.93
N GLN A 44 -19.51 6.28 7.72
CA GLN A 44 -18.42 7.08 8.30
C GLN A 44 -17.54 6.24 9.22
N ALA A 45 -18.13 5.39 10.05
CA ALA A 45 -17.38 4.47 10.89
C ALA A 45 -16.59 3.43 10.06
N GLN A 46 -17.18 2.90 8.98
CA GLN A 46 -16.47 2.01 8.05
C GLN A 46 -15.31 2.72 7.35
N ALA A 47 -15.51 3.95 6.87
CA ALA A 47 -14.47 4.74 6.24
C ALA A 47 -13.30 5.01 7.19
N MET A 48 -13.58 5.34 8.46
CA MET A 48 -12.54 5.51 9.48
C MET A 48 -11.73 4.22 9.70
N ARG A 49 -12.42 3.07 9.84
CA ARG A 49 -11.76 1.77 10.02
C ARG A 49 -10.88 1.39 8.84
N LEU A 50 -11.39 1.55 7.62
CA LEU A 50 -10.65 1.23 6.40
C LEU A 50 -9.45 2.16 6.20
N ARG A 51 -9.60 3.46 6.47
CA ARG A 51 -8.48 4.41 6.45
C ARG A 51 -7.39 4.00 7.44
N ALA A 52 -7.76 3.65 8.67
CA ALA A 52 -6.80 3.17 9.66
C ALA A 52 -6.07 1.89 9.20
N ALA A 53 -6.81 0.92 8.64
CA ALA A 53 -6.21 -0.32 8.13
C ALA A 53 -5.20 -0.06 6.99
N VAL A 54 -5.52 0.85 6.07
CA VAL A 54 -4.60 1.25 5.00
C VAL A 54 -3.37 1.95 5.58
N ILE A 55 -3.54 2.91 6.51
CA ILE A 55 -2.41 3.61 7.14
C ILE A 55 -1.47 2.61 7.81
N VAL A 56 -2.00 1.65 8.57
CA VAL A 56 -1.18 0.62 9.24
C VAL A 56 -0.40 -0.20 8.22
N ARG A 57 -1.08 -0.68 7.16
CA ARG A 57 -0.43 -1.51 6.13
C ARG A 57 0.63 -0.75 5.34
N GLU A 58 0.33 0.47 4.91
CA GLU A 58 1.28 1.31 4.16
C GLU A 58 2.49 1.68 5.00
N THR A 59 2.27 2.00 6.29
CA THR A 59 3.38 2.28 7.21
C THR A 59 4.28 1.05 7.38
N ALA A 60 3.70 -0.14 7.58
CA ALA A 60 4.48 -1.38 7.68
C ALA A 60 5.27 -1.68 6.40
N LEU A 61 4.65 -1.45 5.24
CA LEU A 61 5.32 -1.62 3.94
C LEU A 61 6.47 -0.62 3.74
N ALA A 62 6.28 0.64 4.13
CA ALA A 62 7.33 1.66 4.07
C ALA A 62 8.53 1.25 4.93
N LEU A 63 8.30 0.83 6.18
CA LEU A 63 9.35 0.35 7.08
C LEU A 63 10.08 -0.88 6.50
N ALA A 64 9.33 -1.85 5.98
CA ALA A 64 9.93 -3.04 5.36
C ALA A 64 10.78 -2.70 4.12
N ARG A 65 10.38 -1.68 3.33
CA ARG A 65 11.16 -1.18 2.20
C ARG A 65 12.45 -0.50 2.64
N GLU A 66 12.42 0.28 3.71
CA GLU A 66 13.62 0.88 4.31
C GLU A 66 14.59 -0.19 4.82
N ASP A 67 14.08 -1.20 5.54
CA ASP A 67 14.89 -2.32 6.01
C ASP A 67 15.51 -3.11 4.86
N HIS A 68 14.73 -3.38 3.82
CA HIS A 68 15.24 -4.04 2.62
C HIS A 68 16.32 -3.20 1.94
N ALA A 69 16.12 -1.89 1.78
CA ALA A 69 17.11 -1.00 1.20
C ALA A 69 18.40 -0.95 2.05
N ARG A 70 18.28 -0.91 3.38
CA ARG A 70 19.42 -1.00 4.31
C ARG A 70 20.19 -2.30 4.15
N LEU A 71 19.49 -3.43 4.08
CA LEU A 71 20.11 -4.75 3.89
C LEU A 71 20.76 -4.87 2.52
N VAL A 72 20.11 -4.40 1.44
CA VAL A 72 20.67 -4.41 0.09
C VAL A 72 21.91 -3.53 0.02
N ALA A 73 21.88 -2.33 0.61
CA ALA A 73 23.04 -1.45 0.66
C ALA A 73 24.18 -2.08 1.47
N ARG A 74 23.87 -2.71 2.60
CA ARG A 74 24.85 -3.46 3.40
C ARG A 74 25.44 -4.60 2.60
N LEU A 75 24.62 -5.43 1.96
CA LEU A 75 25.06 -6.54 1.12
C LEU A 75 25.82 -6.10 -0.13
N ALA A 76 25.51 -4.92 -0.67
CA ALA A 76 26.27 -4.32 -1.77
C ALA A 76 27.62 -3.78 -1.30
N GLY A 77 27.72 -3.27 -0.07
CA GLY A 77 28.99 -2.97 0.59
C GLY A 77 29.76 -4.22 1.02
N GLU A 78 29.05 -5.28 1.43
CA GLU A 78 29.56 -6.62 1.75
C GLU A 78 29.78 -7.49 0.50
N ARG A 79 29.41 -7.04 -0.71
CA ARG A 79 30.08 -7.50 -1.95
C ARG A 79 31.48 -6.94 -1.86
N ASP A 80 32.22 -7.65 -1.03
CA ASP A 80 33.40 -7.24 -0.33
C ASP A 80 34.42 -6.86 -1.39
N THR A 81 34.97 -5.65 -1.30
CA THR A 81 36.09 -5.27 -2.15
C THR A 81 37.20 -6.31 -2.03
N ALA A 82 37.36 -6.93 -0.85
CA ALA A 82 38.27 -8.05 -0.67
C ALA A 82 37.81 -9.34 -1.39
N ALA A 83 36.51 -9.64 -1.49
CA ALA A 83 36.02 -10.77 -2.29
C ALA A 83 36.23 -10.53 -3.80
N VAL A 84 35.98 -9.31 -4.29
CA VAL A 84 36.27 -8.94 -5.68
C VAL A 84 37.78 -8.97 -5.95
N ALA A 85 38.58 -8.43 -5.03
CA ALA A 85 40.03 -8.47 -5.11
C ALA A 85 40.54 -9.92 -5.10
N ALA A 86 39.98 -10.78 -4.25
CA ALA A 86 40.31 -12.20 -4.20
C ALA A 86 39.96 -12.89 -5.53
N ASP A 87 38.77 -12.67 -6.09
CA ASP A 87 38.41 -13.27 -7.38
C ASP A 87 39.33 -12.82 -8.53
N LEU A 88 39.74 -11.56 -8.52
CA LEU A 88 40.70 -11.02 -9.48
C LEU A 88 42.10 -11.65 -9.31
N VAL A 89 42.60 -11.81 -8.09
CA VAL A 89 43.90 -12.46 -7.83
C VAL A 89 43.85 -13.97 -8.13
N ILE A 90 42.76 -14.66 -7.79
CA ILE A 90 42.60 -16.09 -8.10
C ILE A 90 42.53 -16.28 -9.62
N CYS A 91 41.85 -15.40 -10.36
CA CYS A 91 41.84 -15.45 -11.81
C CYS A 91 43.21 -15.09 -12.42
N GLN A 92 43.92 -14.08 -11.90
CA GLN A 92 45.29 -13.74 -12.30
C GLN A 92 46.22 -14.95 -12.20
N THR A 93 46.23 -15.62 -11.04
CA THR A 93 47.08 -16.79 -10.81
C THR A 93 46.73 -17.99 -11.71
N GLY A 94 45.45 -18.18 -12.05
CA GLY A 94 45.00 -19.24 -12.96
C GLY A 94 45.21 -18.95 -14.46
N CYS A 95 45.17 -17.67 -14.86
CA CYS A 95 45.29 -17.23 -16.26
C CYS A 95 46.72 -16.89 -16.71
N LEU A 96 47.59 -16.50 -15.77
CA LEU A 96 48.94 -15.96 -16.05
C LEU A 96 50.04 -16.78 -15.37
N GLY A 97 49.66 -17.80 -14.60
CA GLY A 97 50.58 -18.73 -13.98
C GLY A 97 51.06 -19.81 -14.95
N HIS A 98 52.01 -20.63 -14.53
CA HIS A 98 52.50 -21.72 -15.37
C HIS A 98 51.38 -22.68 -15.78
N GLY A 99 51.22 -22.83 -17.10
CA GLY A 99 50.23 -23.72 -17.70
C GLY A 99 48.88 -23.07 -18.02
N ASP A 100 48.67 -21.79 -17.64
CA ASP A 100 47.54 -20.94 -18.03
C ASP A 100 46.18 -21.66 -18.05
N TYR A 101 45.94 -22.54 -17.07
CA TYR A 101 44.88 -23.56 -17.11
C TYR A 101 43.46 -22.95 -17.25
N TRP A 102 43.27 -21.71 -16.80
CA TRP A 102 42.00 -21.01 -16.89
C TRP A 102 41.89 -20.03 -18.07
N ARG A 103 42.94 -19.85 -18.87
CA ARG A 103 42.95 -18.91 -19.98
C ARG A 103 42.32 -19.54 -21.23
N GLU A 104 41.31 -18.90 -21.76
CA GLU A 104 40.76 -19.16 -23.11
C GLU A 104 40.90 -17.89 -23.94
N GLN A 105 41.83 -17.91 -24.90
CA GLN A 105 42.28 -16.70 -25.62
C GLN A 105 42.81 -15.65 -24.63
N ASP A 106 42.03 -14.60 -24.38
CA ASP A 106 42.35 -13.54 -23.42
C ASP A 106 41.32 -13.41 -22.30
N GLN A 107 40.45 -14.41 -22.12
CA GLN A 107 39.40 -14.43 -21.10
C GLN A 107 39.59 -15.60 -20.11
N CYS A 108 39.18 -15.37 -18.87
CA CYS A 108 39.28 -16.30 -17.76
C CYS A 108 38.05 -17.22 -17.72
N ARG A 109 38.22 -18.53 -17.82
CA ARG A 109 37.11 -19.50 -17.79
C ARG A 109 36.25 -19.42 -16.53
N ARG A 110 36.82 -19.02 -15.39
CA ARG A 110 36.11 -18.91 -14.10
C ARG A 110 35.19 -17.68 -14.01
N THR A 111 35.63 -16.53 -14.53
CA THR A 111 34.94 -15.24 -14.34
C THR A 111 34.36 -14.65 -15.63
N GLY A 112 34.82 -15.11 -16.80
CA GLY A 112 34.51 -14.53 -18.12
C GLY A 112 35.17 -13.18 -18.39
N LEU A 113 35.98 -12.65 -17.45
CA LEU A 113 36.68 -11.37 -17.60
C LEU A 113 38.02 -11.55 -18.30
N SER A 114 38.57 -10.45 -18.82
CA SER A 114 39.90 -10.47 -19.45
C SER A 114 40.99 -10.83 -18.43
N CYS A 115 41.90 -11.72 -18.84
CA CYS A 115 43.01 -12.18 -18.02
C CYS A 115 44.11 -11.10 -17.95
N VAL A 116 44.03 -10.20 -16.97
CA VAL A 116 44.99 -9.10 -16.76
C VAL A 116 45.85 -9.31 -15.51
N LEU A 117 47.05 -8.70 -15.49
CA LEU A 117 47.84 -8.58 -14.28
C LEU A 117 47.17 -7.56 -13.35
N VAL A 118 46.77 -8.04 -12.19
CA VAL A 118 46.08 -7.24 -11.17
C VAL A 118 47.11 -6.81 -10.13
N ASP A 119 47.14 -5.52 -9.80
CA ASP A 119 47.99 -4.98 -8.73
C ASP A 119 47.26 -5.08 -7.39
N ALA A 120 47.47 -6.19 -6.68
CA ALA A 120 46.79 -6.46 -5.42
C ALA A 120 46.94 -5.33 -4.39
N ALA A 121 48.06 -4.60 -4.40
CA ALA A 121 48.29 -3.47 -3.49
C ALA A 121 47.36 -2.27 -3.76
N LYS A 122 46.79 -2.16 -4.97
CA LYS A 122 45.84 -1.11 -5.36
C LYS A 122 44.37 -1.51 -5.17
N LEU A 123 44.06 -2.79 -4.95
CA LEU A 123 42.67 -3.26 -4.82
C LEU A 123 42.15 -3.24 -3.38
N THR A 124 43.04 -3.14 -2.40
CA THR A 124 42.71 -3.16 -0.97
C THR A 124 42.92 -1.81 -0.27
N ALA A 125 43.34 -0.77 -1.02
CA ALA A 125 43.57 0.59 -0.54
C ALA A 125 42.36 1.49 -0.86
#